data_AF-A0A5D2FAH6-F1
#
_entry.id   AF-A0A5D2FAH6-F1
#
_cell.length_a   1.000
_cell.length_b   1.000
_cell.length_c   1.000
_cell.angle_alpha   90.00
_cell.angle_beta   90.00
_cell.angle_gamma   90.00
#
_symmetry.space_group_name_H-M   'P 1'
#
loop_
_entity.id
_entity.type
_entity.pdbx_description
1 polymer ?
#
loop_
_entity_poly.entity_id
_entity_poly.type
_entity_poly.pdbx_seq_one_letter_code
_entity_poly.pdbx_strand_id
1 'polypeptide(L)'
;MATQIDCNNEESFSYALQIVTSSVLPMSMHAAVQLDIFGIMAKCGPDAELSAKEIAAQLATNNSEAASMLDRILVVLASHGIVGCSVADEEKGNPHRLYSLTPVSKLFVRNEDGVSLGPLMALIQDKVFIDSWSQLKDAIIGGGVPFDRVHGTNALEYPGKDPRFNQIFNTAMINHTGLVLKEILHSYKGFQQLSSLVDVDGGLGITLNLITSKYPSIKGINFDLPHVYNMLLPTLVSNM
;
A
#
# COMPACT_ATOMS: atom_id res chain seq x y z
N MET A 1 -29.97 6.38 -35.86
CA MET A 1 -30.80 5.41 -35.10
C MET A 1 -30.28 5.41 -33.68
N ALA A 2 -31.08 5.91 -32.73
CA ALA A 2 -30.74 5.81 -31.31
C ALA A 2 -30.89 4.35 -30.92
N THR A 3 -29.78 3.70 -30.56
CA THR A 3 -29.78 2.34 -30.05
C THR A 3 -30.42 2.39 -28.66
N GLN A 4 -31.59 1.77 -28.56
CA GLN A 4 -32.30 1.55 -27.31
C GLN A 4 -31.37 0.75 -26.39
N ILE A 5 -31.03 1.33 -25.23
CA ILE A 5 -30.20 0.66 -24.22
C ILE A 5 -31.07 -0.44 -23.63
N ASP A 6 -30.83 -1.68 -24.07
CA ASP A 6 -31.39 -2.90 -23.50
C ASP A 6 -31.02 -2.96 -21.99
N CYS A 7 -31.85 -3.47 -21.08
CA CYS A 7 -31.52 -3.41 -19.64
C CYS A 7 -30.23 -4.19 -19.28
N ASN A 8 -29.86 -5.22 -20.06
CA ASN A 8 -28.54 -5.88 -19.99
C ASN A 8 -27.37 -4.95 -20.39
N ASN A 9 -27.67 -3.90 -21.16
CA ASN A 9 -26.74 -2.86 -21.56
C ASN A 9 -26.54 -1.80 -20.45
N GLU A 10 -27.48 -1.63 -19.50
CA GLU A 10 -27.33 -0.66 -18.40
C GLU A 10 -26.30 -1.11 -17.35
N GLU A 11 -26.34 -2.37 -16.91
CA GLU A 11 -25.32 -2.93 -16.00
C GLU A 11 -23.94 -2.96 -16.67
N SER A 12 -23.91 -3.40 -17.94
CA SER A 12 -22.68 -3.43 -18.75
C SER A 12 -22.09 -2.03 -18.93
N PHE A 13 -22.94 -1.03 -19.21
CA PHE A 13 -22.53 0.36 -19.32
C PHE A 13 -22.00 0.91 -18.00
N SER A 14 -22.69 0.63 -16.89
CA SER A 14 -22.29 1.07 -15.56
C SER A 14 -20.94 0.48 -15.16
N TYR A 15 -20.73 -0.82 -15.41
CA TYR A 15 -19.46 -1.47 -15.16
C TYR A 15 -18.34 -0.95 -16.06
N ALA A 16 -18.61 -0.74 -17.36
CA ALA A 16 -17.65 -0.14 -18.27
C ALA A 16 -17.23 1.28 -17.82
N LEU A 17 -18.21 2.09 -17.37
CA LEU A 17 -17.95 3.41 -16.82
C LEU A 17 -17.09 3.34 -15.55
N GLN A 18 -17.38 2.39 -14.65
CA GLN A 18 -16.57 2.14 -13.45
C GLN A 18 -15.11 1.84 -13.83
N ILE A 19 -14.86 1.03 -14.86
CA ILE A 19 -13.51 0.74 -15.37
C ILE A 19 -12.83 2.02 -15.88
N VAL A 20 -13.53 2.84 -16.67
CA VAL A 20 -12.99 4.10 -17.22
C VAL A 20 -12.54 5.03 -16.10
N THR A 21 -13.26 5.07 -14.98
CA THR A 21 -12.94 5.91 -13.81
C THR A 21 -12.17 5.17 -12.71
N SER A 22 -11.66 3.97 -12.99
CA SER A 22 -11.08 3.08 -11.97
C SER A 22 -9.87 3.66 -11.24
N SER A 23 -9.19 4.67 -11.81
CA SER A 23 -8.08 5.37 -11.16
C SER A 23 -8.51 6.16 -9.90
N VAL A 24 -9.79 6.51 -9.77
CA VAL A 24 -10.30 7.28 -8.63
C VAL A 24 -10.07 6.54 -7.31
N LEU A 25 -10.31 5.22 -7.29
CA LEU A 25 -10.14 4.41 -6.08
C LEU A 25 -8.69 4.35 -5.56
N PRO A 26 -7.68 3.90 -6.33
CA PRO A 26 -6.30 3.83 -5.85
C PRO A 26 -5.73 5.22 -5.51
N MET A 27 -6.12 6.27 -6.23
CA MET A 27 -5.68 7.64 -5.91
C MET A 27 -6.32 8.16 -4.62
N SER A 28 -7.60 7.86 -4.38
CA SER A 28 -8.29 8.19 -3.12
C SER A 28 -7.68 7.42 -1.93
N MET A 29 -7.38 6.14 -2.14
CA MET A 29 -6.67 5.32 -1.15
C MET A 29 -5.27 5.87 -0.84
N HIS A 30 -4.51 6.25 -1.86
CA HIS A 30 -3.19 6.82 -1.68
C HIS A 30 -3.24 8.13 -0.88
N ALA A 31 -4.20 9.02 -1.18
CA ALA A 31 -4.40 10.24 -0.41
C ALA A 31 -4.77 9.94 1.06
N ALA A 32 -5.66 8.97 1.30
CA ALA A 32 -6.02 8.56 2.66
C ALA A 32 -4.83 7.99 3.45
N VAL A 33 -3.94 7.23 2.79
CA VAL A 33 -2.67 6.75 3.38
C VAL A 33 -1.72 7.91 3.69
N GLN A 34 -1.55 8.86 2.76
CA GLN A 34 -0.67 10.03 2.95
C GLN A 34 -1.13 10.94 4.08
N LEU A 35 -2.44 11.04 4.30
CA LEU A 35 -3.05 11.81 5.39
C LEU A 35 -3.13 11.03 6.71
N ASP A 36 -2.60 9.80 6.79
CA ASP A 36 -2.67 8.92 7.96
C ASP A 36 -4.10 8.70 8.48
N ILE A 37 -5.10 8.71 7.58
CA ILE A 37 -6.52 8.63 7.97
C ILE A 37 -6.80 7.37 8.77
N PHE A 38 -6.29 6.22 8.33
CA PHE A 38 -6.49 4.96 9.03
C PHE A 38 -5.79 4.94 10.40
N GLY A 39 -4.61 5.53 10.51
CA GLY A 39 -3.89 5.66 11.78
C GLY A 39 -4.61 6.58 12.76
N ILE A 40 -5.18 7.68 12.28
CA ILE A 40 -6.04 8.59 13.04
C ILE A 40 -7.26 7.83 13.59
N MET A 41 -7.98 7.11 12.74
CA MET A 41 -9.14 6.31 13.16
C MET A 41 -8.75 5.24 14.18
N ALA A 42 -7.62 4.56 13.98
CA ALA A 42 -7.15 3.49 14.86
C ALA A 42 -6.84 3.98 16.28
N LYS A 43 -6.35 5.22 16.44
CA LYS A 43 -6.07 5.83 17.75
C LYS A 43 -7.33 6.06 18.58
N CYS A 44 -8.51 6.16 17.95
CA CYS A 44 -9.78 6.36 18.63
C CYS A 44 -10.40 5.06 19.17
N GLY A 45 -9.85 3.89 18.80
CA GLY A 45 -10.28 2.58 19.29
C GLY A 45 -10.88 1.67 18.20
N PRO A 46 -11.02 0.37 18.48
CA PRO A 46 -11.43 -0.63 17.50
C PRO A 46 -12.88 -0.49 17.01
N ASP A 47 -13.76 0.06 17.86
CA ASP A 47 -15.19 0.26 17.59
C ASP A 47 -15.53 1.74 17.33
N ALA A 48 -14.52 2.57 17.08
CA ALA A 48 -14.72 3.99 16.84
C ALA A 48 -15.43 4.23 15.51
N GLU A 49 -16.48 5.05 15.56
CA GLU A 49 -17.15 5.63 14.41
C GLU A 49 -16.93 7.14 14.42
N LEU A 50 -16.29 7.67 13.38
CA LEU A 50 -15.88 9.08 13.33
C LEU A 50 -16.51 9.78 12.12
N SER A 51 -16.99 11.00 12.34
CA SER A 51 -17.35 11.91 11.26
C SER A 51 -16.09 12.40 10.53
N ALA A 52 -16.25 12.81 9.27
CA ALA A 52 -15.15 13.43 8.52
C ALA A 52 -14.62 14.71 9.20
N LYS A 53 -15.45 15.40 9.98
CA LYS A 53 -15.06 16.58 10.76
C LYS A 53 -14.12 16.21 11.90
N GLU A 54 -14.39 15.13 12.62
CA GLU A 54 -13.53 14.65 13.72
C GLU A 54 -12.19 14.15 13.20
N ILE A 55 -12.19 13.46 12.04
CA ILE A 55 -10.94 13.03 11.41
C ILE A 55 -10.15 14.27 10.91
N ALA A 56 -10.81 15.20 10.23
CA ALA A 56 -10.16 16.41 9.73
C ALA A 56 -9.60 17.30 10.84
N ALA A 57 -10.23 17.34 12.02
CA ALA A 57 -9.74 18.07 13.18
C ALA A 57 -8.41 17.53 13.73
N GLN A 58 -8.05 16.29 13.42
CA GLN A 58 -6.76 15.68 13.79
C GLN A 58 -5.68 15.90 12.72
N LEU A 59 -6.04 16.45 11.55
CA LEU A 59 -5.10 16.82 10.51
C LEU A 59 -4.49 18.20 10.83
N ALA A 60 -3.19 18.37 10.59
CA ALA A 60 -2.54 19.67 10.65
C ALA A 60 -2.90 20.53 9.42
N THR A 61 -4.13 21.03 9.37
CA THR A 61 -4.68 21.80 8.24
C THR A 61 -5.43 23.05 8.68
N ASN A 62 -5.30 24.12 7.88
CA ASN A 62 -6.08 25.35 8.02
C ASN A 62 -7.21 25.46 6.99
N ASN A 63 -7.44 24.41 6.19
CA ASN A 63 -8.47 24.41 5.16
C ASN A 63 -9.85 24.14 5.77
N SER A 64 -10.73 25.15 5.74
CA SER A 64 -12.11 25.04 6.22
C SER A 64 -12.97 24.01 5.49
N GLU A 65 -12.58 23.64 4.26
CA GLU A 65 -13.29 22.65 3.44
C GLU A 65 -12.76 21.22 3.61
N ALA A 66 -11.68 21.02 4.40
CA ALA A 66 -11.00 19.73 4.53
C ALA A 66 -11.96 18.60 4.94
N ALA A 67 -12.88 18.87 5.88
CA ALA A 67 -13.87 17.89 6.31
C ALA A 67 -14.79 17.44 5.16
N SER A 68 -15.26 18.37 4.32
CA SER A 68 -16.13 18.05 3.18
C SER A 68 -15.37 17.29 2.07
N MET A 69 -14.11 17.68 1.82
CA MET A 69 -13.26 16.95 0.87
C MET A 69 -12.97 15.52 1.36
N LEU A 70 -12.64 15.38 2.63
CA LEU A 70 -12.36 14.08 3.26
C LEU A 70 -13.59 13.18 3.26
N ASP A 71 -14.76 13.73 3.56
CA ASP A 71 -16.03 13.02 3.51
C ASP A 71 -16.28 12.41 2.12
N ARG A 72 -16.01 13.15 1.03
CA ARG A 72 -16.12 12.63 -0.34
C ARG A 72 -15.15 11.48 -0.63
N ILE A 73 -13.92 11.56 -0.11
CA ILE A 73 -12.93 10.47 -0.22
C ILE A 73 -13.43 9.25 0.57
N LEU A 74 -13.87 9.44 1.81
CA LEU A 74 -14.36 8.36 2.67
C LEU A 74 -15.61 7.68 2.11
N VAL A 75 -16.50 8.41 1.42
CA VAL A 75 -17.62 7.82 0.67
C VAL A 75 -17.12 6.87 -0.43
N VAL A 76 -16.09 7.26 -1.20
CA VAL A 76 -15.50 6.36 -2.22
C VAL A 76 -14.90 5.11 -1.58
N LEU A 77 -14.23 5.26 -0.45
CA LEU A 77 -13.65 4.12 0.28
C LEU A 77 -14.75 3.21 0.86
N ALA A 78 -15.82 3.80 1.40
CA ALA A 78 -16.96 3.08 1.95
C ALA A 78 -17.72 2.31 0.87
N SER A 79 -17.90 2.89 -0.32
CA SER A 79 -18.59 2.21 -1.43
C SER A 79 -17.85 0.98 -1.94
N HIS A 80 -16.55 0.86 -1.61
CA HIS A 80 -15.72 -0.31 -1.92
C HIS A 80 -15.47 -1.20 -0.69
N GLY A 81 -16.18 -0.97 0.43
CA GLY A 81 -16.04 -1.75 1.66
C GLY A 81 -14.70 -1.61 2.36
N ILE A 82 -13.93 -0.57 2.03
CA ILE A 82 -12.60 -0.34 2.63
C ILE A 82 -12.77 0.28 4.02
N VAL A 83 -13.70 1.21 4.19
CA VAL A 83 -14.13 1.72 5.50
C VAL A 83 -15.61 1.38 5.71
N GLY A 84 -16.04 1.24 6.97
CA GLY A 84 -17.46 1.17 7.30
C GLY A 84 -18.10 2.54 7.13
N CYS A 85 -19.40 2.58 6.87
CA CYS A 85 -20.17 3.82 6.84
C CYS A 85 -21.53 3.58 7.50
N SER A 86 -21.83 4.38 8.51
CA SER A 86 -23.14 4.47 9.15
C SER A 86 -23.66 5.91 9.08
N VAL A 87 -24.94 6.10 9.34
CA VAL A 87 -25.57 7.42 9.36
C VAL A 87 -26.08 7.65 10.77
N ALA A 88 -25.64 8.74 11.40
CA ALA A 88 -26.16 9.19 12.67
C ALA A 88 -27.20 10.29 12.44
N ASP A 89 -28.38 10.11 13.04
CA ASP A 89 -29.41 11.15 13.08
C ASP A 89 -29.09 12.11 14.22
N GLU A 90 -28.87 13.39 13.89
CA GLU A 90 -28.91 14.44 14.90
C GLU A 90 -30.35 14.81 15.23
N GLU A 91 -30.63 15.16 16.49
CA GLU A 91 -31.93 15.66 16.98
C GLU A 91 -32.49 16.86 16.18
N LYS A 92 -31.68 17.47 15.29
CA LYS A 92 -32.03 18.63 14.45
C LYS A 92 -32.11 18.34 12.93
N GLY A 93 -32.14 17.08 12.52
CA GLY A 93 -32.53 16.71 11.14
C GLY A 93 -31.45 16.84 10.07
N ASN A 94 -30.18 16.99 10.44
CA ASN A 94 -29.05 16.89 9.51
C ASN A 94 -28.31 15.56 9.75
N PRO A 95 -28.66 14.48 9.02
CA PRO A 95 -27.92 13.24 9.13
C PRO A 95 -26.48 13.45 8.67
N HIS A 96 -25.52 12.89 9.42
CA HIS A 96 -24.12 12.90 9.03
C HIS A 96 -23.56 11.47 8.99
N ARG A 97 -22.58 11.25 8.11
CA ARG A 97 -21.91 9.96 7.96
C ARG A 97 -20.84 9.80 9.03
N LEU A 98 -20.81 8.62 9.61
CA LEU A 98 -19.72 8.16 10.47
C LEU A 98 -18.99 7.01 9.76
N TYR A 99 -17.67 6.95 9.98
CA TYR A 99 -16.78 6.02 9.34
C TYR A 99 -16.01 5.19 10.36
N SER A 100 -15.84 3.91 10.07
CA SER A 100 -15.13 2.96 10.95
C SER A 100 -14.11 2.13 10.18
N LEU A 101 -13.14 1.57 10.90
CA LEU A 101 -12.15 0.68 10.31
C LEU A 101 -12.74 -0.71 10.04
N THR A 102 -12.61 -1.18 8.80
CA THR A 102 -12.85 -2.58 8.41
C THR A 102 -11.57 -3.41 8.54
N PRO A 103 -11.65 -4.77 8.46
CA PRO A 103 -10.47 -5.62 8.33
C PRO A 103 -9.52 -5.21 7.19
N VAL A 104 -10.04 -4.70 6.07
CA VAL A 104 -9.22 -4.24 4.93
C VAL A 104 -8.44 -2.99 5.31
N SER A 105 -9.11 -1.95 5.82
CA SER A 105 -8.43 -0.70 6.23
C SER A 105 -7.41 -0.91 7.35
N LYS A 106 -7.60 -1.92 8.21
CA LYS A 106 -6.64 -2.28 9.26
C LYS A 106 -5.29 -2.73 8.70
N LEU A 107 -5.22 -3.24 7.47
CA LEU A 107 -3.95 -3.58 6.80
C LEU A 107 -3.15 -2.32 6.39
N PHE A 108 -3.77 -1.14 6.40
CA PHE A 108 -3.12 0.14 6.14
C PHE A 108 -2.76 0.90 7.42
N VAL A 109 -3.10 0.36 8.59
CA VAL A 109 -2.63 0.85 9.89
C VAL A 109 -1.30 0.16 10.21
N ARG A 110 -0.31 0.90 10.73
CA ARG A 110 0.95 0.31 11.20
C ARG A 110 0.66 -0.67 12.33
N ASN A 111 1.12 -1.91 12.18
CA ASN A 111 1.01 -2.93 13.22
C ASN A 111 2.09 -2.76 14.30
N GLU A 112 2.17 -3.72 15.23
CA GLU A 112 3.17 -3.77 16.31
C GLU A 112 4.63 -3.76 15.83
N ASP A 113 4.88 -4.30 14.63
CA ASP A 113 6.20 -4.34 13.99
C ASP A 113 6.47 -3.04 13.18
N GLY A 114 5.54 -2.07 13.23
CA GLY A 114 5.62 -0.81 12.51
C GLY A 114 5.32 -0.90 11.01
N VAL A 115 4.86 -2.05 10.51
CA VAL A 115 4.62 -2.29 9.06
C VAL A 115 3.14 -2.21 8.68
N SER A 116 2.87 -1.86 7.42
CA SER A 116 1.52 -1.79 6.81
C SER A 116 1.58 -1.87 5.28
N LEU A 117 0.43 -1.96 4.61
CA LEU A 117 0.35 -1.87 3.14
C LEU A 117 0.49 -0.44 2.58
N GLY A 118 0.49 0.58 3.44
CA GLY A 118 0.60 1.98 3.04
C GLY A 118 1.83 2.28 2.17
N PRO A 119 3.04 1.88 2.57
CA PRO A 119 4.24 2.06 1.74
C PRO A 119 4.19 1.39 0.38
N LEU A 120 3.57 0.21 0.27
CA LEU A 120 3.40 -0.46 -1.03
C LEU A 120 2.44 0.35 -1.93
N MET A 121 1.34 0.87 -1.36
CA MET A 121 0.46 1.80 -2.09
C MET A 121 1.24 3.02 -2.57
N ALA A 122 2.09 3.62 -1.73
CA ALA A 122 2.90 4.77 -2.10
C ALA A 122 3.88 4.47 -3.25
N LEU A 123 4.49 3.27 -3.28
CA LEU A 123 5.35 2.85 -4.39
C LEU A 123 4.57 2.72 -5.71
N ILE A 124 3.45 1.99 -5.70
CA ILE A 124 2.68 1.71 -6.93
C ILE A 124 2.05 2.98 -7.48
N GLN A 125 1.68 3.92 -6.61
CA GLN A 125 1.12 5.21 -7.01
C GLN A 125 2.16 6.33 -7.15
N ASP A 126 3.46 6.02 -7.00
CA ASP A 126 4.52 7.00 -7.27
C ASP A 126 4.56 7.33 -8.76
N LYS A 127 4.82 8.60 -9.08
CA LYS A 127 4.89 9.06 -10.47
C LYS A 127 5.87 8.23 -11.30
N VAL A 128 7.04 7.88 -10.74
CA VAL A 128 8.04 7.07 -11.45
C VAL A 128 7.46 5.73 -11.88
N PHE A 129 6.69 5.08 -11.00
CA PHE A 129 6.08 3.79 -11.30
C PHE A 129 4.92 3.95 -12.29
N ILE A 130 4.03 4.92 -12.05
CA ILE A 130 2.85 5.20 -12.90
C ILE A 130 3.24 5.53 -14.34
N ASP A 131 4.31 6.30 -14.56
CA ASP A 131 4.71 6.74 -15.90
C ASP A 131 4.98 5.54 -16.84
N SER A 132 5.35 4.38 -16.30
CA SER A 132 5.55 3.12 -17.03
C SER A 132 4.29 2.68 -17.81
N TRP A 133 3.09 2.94 -17.27
CA TRP A 133 1.84 2.54 -17.92
C TRP A 133 1.63 3.23 -19.28
N SER A 134 2.22 4.42 -19.47
CA SER A 134 2.17 5.13 -20.76
C SER A 134 2.87 4.38 -21.89
N GLN A 135 3.85 3.53 -21.57
CA GLN A 135 4.62 2.74 -22.53
C GLN A 135 4.10 1.31 -22.71
N LEU A 136 3.03 0.91 -22.03
CA LEU A 136 2.51 -0.46 -22.09
C LEU A 136 2.12 -0.86 -23.53
N LYS A 137 1.37 -0.01 -24.23
CA LYS A 137 0.95 -0.24 -25.63
C LYS A 137 2.16 -0.37 -26.55
N ASP A 138 3.13 0.53 -26.42
CA ASP A 138 4.30 0.55 -27.30
C ASP A 138 5.28 -0.60 -26.99
N ALA A 139 5.33 -1.07 -25.75
CA ALA A 139 6.07 -2.27 -25.34
C ALA A 139 5.50 -3.55 -25.96
N ILE A 140 4.17 -3.67 -26.05
CA ILE A 140 3.51 -4.81 -26.71
C ILE A 140 3.87 -4.85 -28.20
N ILE A 141 3.87 -3.68 -28.86
CA ILE A 141 4.13 -3.59 -30.31
C ILE A 141 5.63 -3.74 -30.62
N GLY A 142 6.46 -3.03 -29.89
CA GLY A 142 7.89 -2.87 -30.19
C GLY A 142 8.84 -3.68 -29.31
N GLY A 143 8.32 -4.46 -28.36
CA GLY A 143 9.11 -5.19 -27.37
C GLY A 143 9.67 -4.31 -26.25
N GLY A 144 10.38 -4.94 -25.30
CA GLY A 144 10.95 -4.28 -24.13
C GLY A 144 9.99 -4.16 -22.95
N VAL A 145 10.49 -3.62 -21.84
CA VAL A 145 9.75 -3.46 -20.58
C VAL A 145 9.25 -2.01 -20.48
N PRO A 146 7.96 -1.75 -20.15
CA PRO A 146 7.42 -0.40 -20.11
C PRO A 146 8.20 0.56 -19.21
N PHE A 147 8.62 0.09 -18.02
CA PHE A 147 9.44 0.88 -17.09
C PHE A 147 10.77 1.29 -17.75
N ASP A 148 11.51 0.33 -18.31
CA ASP A 148 12.79 0.54 -18.96
C ASP A 148 12.68 1.50 -20.16
N ARG A 149 11.56 1.47 -20.89
CA ARG A 149 11.31 2.37 -22.01
C ARG A 149 11.11 3.83 -21.58
N VAL A 150 10.57 4.06 -20.37
CA VAL A 150 10.43 5.41 -19.80
C VAL A 150 11.74 5.89 -19.19
N HIS A 151 12.41 5.02 -18.45
CA HIS A 151 13.49 5.42 -17.53
C HIS A 151 14.90 5.03 -17.99
N GLY A 152 15.02 4.29 -19.09
CA GLY A 152 16.27 3.85 -19.69
C GLY A 152 17.06 2.83 -18.85
N THR A 153 16.43 2.20 -17.85
CA THR A 153 17.03 1.25 -16.90
C THR A 153 15.91 0.46 -16.24
N ASN A 154 16.21 -0.73 -15.72
CA ASN A 154 15.20 -1.55 -15.07
C ASN A 154 14.78 -1.01 -13.69
N ALA A 155 13.63 -1.45 -13.21
CA ALA A 155 13.02 -0.99 -11.95
C ALA A 155 13.87 -1.30 -10.69
N LEU A 156 14.79 -2.27 -10.76
CA LEU A 156 15.67 -2.63 -9.63
C LEU A 156 16.91 -1.73 -9.58
N GLU A 157 17.40 -1.28 -10.73
CA GLU A 157 18.56 -0.37 -10.84
C GLU A 157 18.16 1.10 -10.67
N TYR A 158 16.93 1.47 -11.06
CA TYR A 158 16.46 2.85 -11.01
C TYR A 158 16.56 3.52 -9.63
N PRO A 159 16.28 2.83 -8.49
CA PRO A 159 16.56 3.35 -7.16
C PRO A 159 17.97 3.93 -6.98
N GLY A 160 18.99 3.37 -7.65
CA GLY A 160 20.36 3.91 -7.61
C GLY A 160 20.51 5.30 -8.24
N LYS A 161 19.52 5.78 -9.02
CA LYS A 161 19.54 7.07 -9.74
C LYS A 161 18.67 8.14 -9.07
N ASP A 162 17.64 7.76 -8.32
CA ASP A 162 16.72 8.67 -7.62
C ASP A 162 16.66 8.31 -6.12
N PRO A 163 17.38 9.03 -5.24
CA PRO A 163 17.39 8.76 -3.79
C PRO A 163 16.00 8.82 -3.14
N ARG A 164 15.09 9.67 -3.64
CA ARG A 164 13.72 9.78 -3.12
C ARG A 164 12.92 8.53 -3.51
N PHE A 165 13.01 8.09 -4.75
CA PHE A 165 12.37 6.84 -5.18
C PHE A 165 13.00 5.62 -4.48
N ASN A 166 14.31 5.61 -4.24
CA ASN A 166 14.98 4.56 -3.48
C ASN A 166 14.40 4.39 -2.08
N GLN A 167 14.15 5.51 -1.38
CA GLN A 167 13.52 5.47 -0.06
C GLN A 167 12.11 4.87 -0.13
N ILE A 168 11.30 5.28 -1.10
CA ILE A 168 9.93 4.75 -1.29
C ILE A 168 9.99 3.25 -1.61
N PHE A 169 10.83 2.85 -2.55
CA PHE A 169 11.01 1.46 -2.98
C PHE A 169 11.42 0.57 -1.81
N ASN A 170 12.49 0.92 -1.10
CA ASN A 170 12.98 0.13 0.03
C ASN A 170 11.96 0.07 1.16
N THR A 171 11.30 1.19 1.49
CA THR A 171 10.26 1.21 2.53
C THR A 171 9.10 0.27 2.17
N ALA A 172 8.66 0.30 0.91
CA ALA A 172 7.61 -0.59 0.40
C ALA A 172 8.02 -2.07 0.50
N MET A 173 9.23 -2.43 0.07
CA MET A 173 9.73 -3.80 0.12
C MET A 173 9.86 -4.30 1.55
N ILE A 174 10.44 -3.51 2.46
CA ILE A 174 10.56 -3.86 3.88
C ILE A 174 9.18 -4.15 4.49
N ASN A 175 8.20 -3.27 4.24
CA ASN A 175 6.86 -3.39 4.81
C ASN A 175 6.12 -4.61 4.25
N HIS A 176 6.14 -4.79 2.93
CA HIS A 176 5.46 -5.90 2.27
C HIS A 176 6.06 -7.26 2.69
N THR A 177 7.39 -7.38 2.68
CA THR A 177 8.09 -8.59 3.15
C THR A 177 7.77 -8.89 4.60
N GLY A 178 7.77 -7.89 5.49
CA GLY A 178 7.43 -8.07 6.89
C GLY A 178 6.03 -8.67 7.10
N LEU A 179 5.03 -8.16 6.35
CA LEU A 179 3.66 -8.66 6.42
C LEU A 179 3.54 -10.11 5.90
N VAL A 180 4.06 -10.38 4.71
CA VAL A 180 3.94 -11.70 4.05
C VAL A 180 4.72 -12.76 4.82
N LEU A 181 5.95 -12.44 5.25
CA LEU A 181 6.81 -13.41 5.90
C LEU A 181 6.32 -13.77 7.30
N LYS A 182 5.64 -12.86 8.01
CA LYS A 182 5.01 -13.18 9.30
C LYS A 182 3.97 -14.31 9.14
N GLU A 183 3.17 -14.25 8.08
CA GLU A 183 2.19 -15.30 7.77
C GLU A 183 2.85 -16.60 7.30
N ILE A 184 3.87 -16.51 6.44
CA ILE A 184 4.67 -17.68 6.04
C ILE A 184 5.24 -18.37 7.27
N LEU A 185 5.88 -17.63 8.18
CA LEU A 185 6.46 -18.20 9.38
C LEU A 185 5.40 -18.80 10.30
N HIS A 186 4.17 -18.28 10.31
CA HIS A 186 3.07 -18.87 11.07
C HIS A 186 2.75 -20.28 10.56
N SER A 187 2.58 -20.44 9.25
CA SER A 187 2.04 -21.65 8.62
C SER A 187 3.08 -22.64 8.12
N TYR A 188 4.21 -22.16 7.58
CA TYR A 188 5.27 -22.97 6.99
C TYR A 188 6.28 -23.46 8.04
N LYS A 189 6.52 -24.77 8.09
CA LYS A 189 7.42 -25.43 9.06
C LYS A 189 8.75 -25.89 8.47
N GLY A 190 8.98 -25.70 7.16
CA GLY A 190 10.17 -26.24 6.49
C GLY A 190 11.51 -25.67 6.98
N PHE A 191 11.49 -24.56 7.74
CA PHE A 191 12.70 -23.99 8.35
C PHE A 191 13.16 -24.72 9.63
N GLN A 192 12.29 -25.50 10.30
CA GLN A 192 12.55 -26.01 11.66
C GLN A 192 13.80 -26.88 11.80
N GLN A 193 14.22 -27.59 10.75
CA GLN A 193 15.32 -28.54 10.79
C GLN A 193 16.55 -28.06 10.01
N LEU A 194 16.54 -26.82 9.54
CA LEU A 194 17.69 -26.27 8.83
C LEU A 194 18.79 -25.91 9.81
N SER A 195 20.04 -26.18 9.42
CA SER A 195 21.24 -25.69 10.11
C SER A 195 21.79 -24.42 9.46
N SER A 196 21.53 -24.22 8.17
CA SER A 196 21.93 -23.02 7.43
C SER A 196 20.90 -22.68 6.35
N LEU A 197 20.77 -21.38 6.07
CA LEU A 197 19.91 -20.85 5.04
C LEU A 197 20.65 -19.74 4.29
N VAL A 198 20.64 -19.81 2.96
CA VAL A 198 21.14 -18.74 2.09
C VAL A 198 19.94 -18.04 1.47
N ASP A 199 19.86 -16.72 1.64
CA ASP A 199 18.88 -15.86 0.99
C ASP A 199 19.55 -15.19 -0.22
N VAL A 200 19.22 -15.65 -1.42
CA VAL A 200 19.80 -15.17 -2.69
C VAL A 200 18.94 -14.02 -3.19
N ASP A 201 19.58 -12.89 -3.49
CA ASP A 201 18.94 -11.59 -3.74
C ASP A 201 18.10 -11.13 -2.53
N GLY A 202 18.63 -11.39 -1.32
CA GLY A 202 17.95 -11.12 -0.04
C GLY A 202 17.84 -9.63 0.32
N GLY A 203 18.35 -8.75 -0.54
CA GLY A 203 18.28 -7.30 -0.40
C GLY A 203 18.93 -6.84 0.89
N LEU A 204 18.18 -6.04 1.65
CA LEU A 204 18.60 -5.54 2.96
C LEU A 204 18.58 -6.62 4.07
N GLY A 205 18.33 -7.90 3.75
CA GLY A 205 18.41 -9.01 4.70
C GLY A 205 17.21 -9.12 5.66
N ILE A 206 16.10 -8.44 5.36
CA ILE A 206 14.89 -8.44 6.22
C ILE A 206 14.28 -9.83 6.34
N THR A 207 14.19 -10.56 5.22
CA THR A 207 13.66 -11.91 5.17
C THR A 207 14.45 -12.83 6.09
N LEU A 208 15.76 -12.88 5.86
CA LEU A 208 16.66 -13.72 6.64
C LEU A 208 16.65 -13.36 8.14
N ASN A 209 16.62 -12.06 8.47
CA ASN A 209 16.53 -11.59 9.85
C ASN A 209 15.25 -12.09 10.55
N LEU A 210 14.10 -12.03 9.89
CA LEU A 210 12.84 -12.52 10.44
C LEU A 210 12.84 -14.04 10.62
N ILE A 211 13.42 -14.79 9.67
CA ILE A 211 13.55 -16.26 9.77
C ILE A 211 14.47 -16.64 10.93
N THR A 212 15.67 -16.07 11.02
CA THR A 212 16.65 -16.41 12.06
C THR A 212 16.24 -15.91 13.44
N SER A 213 15.48 -14.79 13.53
CA SER A 213 14.86 -14.36 14.79
C SER A 213 13.87 -15.39 15.33
N LYS A 214 13.13 -16.08 14.45
CA LYS A 214 12.22 -17.16 14.85
C LYS A 214 12.92 -18.50 15.07
N TYR A 215 13.98 -18.77 14.33
CA TYR A 215 14.76 -20.00 14.38
C TYR A 215 16.25 -19.68 14.65
N PRO A 216 16.63 -19.37 15.90
CA PRO A 216 17.98 -18.90 16.22
C PRO A 216 19.10 -19.91 15.95
N SER A 217 18.77 -21.19 15.76
CA SER A 217 19.71 -22.25 15.41
C SER A 217 20.16 -22.22 13.95
N ILE A 218 19.44 -21.51 13.06
CA ILE A 218 19.78 -21.42 11.63
C ILE A 218 20.89 -20.39 11.44
N LYS A 219 22.00 -20.82 10.82
CA LYS A 219 23.02 -19.89 10.31
C LYS A 219 22.54 -19.27 8.99
N GLY A 220 22.14 -17.99 9.03
CA GLY A 220 21.73 -17.24 7.86
C GLY A 220 22.92 -16.68 7.06
N ILE A 221 22.80 -16.68 5.73
CA ILE A 221 23.74 -16.03 4.80
C ILE A 221 22.91 -15.17 3.84
N ASN A 222 23.07 -13.84 3.89
CA ASN A 222 22.41 -12.92 2.96
C ASN A 222 23.33 -12.65 1.76
N PHE A 223 22.87 -12.99 0.57
CA PHE A 223 23.64 -12.86 -0.66
C PHE A 223 22.97 -11.89 -1.63
N ASP A 224 23.66 -10.81 -1.99
CA ASP A 224 23.15 -9.78 -2.91
C ASP A 224 24.30 -9.09 -3.68
N LEU A 225 23.97 -8.12 -4.53
CA LEU A 225 24.91 -7.30 -5.29
C LEU A 225 25.74 -6.37 -4.38
N PRO A 226 27.01 -6.07 -4.73
CA PRO A 226 27.91 -5.26 -3.90
C PRO A 226 27.34 -3.90 -3.44
N HIS A 227 26.53 -3.23 -4.27
CA HIS A 227 26.01 -1.90 -3.96
C HIS A 227 24.89 -1.92 -2.90
N VAL A 228 24.24 -3.06 -2.68
CA VAL A 228 23.20 -3.22 -1.65
C VAL A 228 23.81 -3.25 -0.25
N TYR A 229 25.01 -3.81 -0.09
CA TYR A 229 25.72 -3.85 1.20
C TYR A 229 26.02 -2.45 1.77
N ASN A 230 26.21 -1.44 0.92
CA ASN A 230 26.44 -0.06 1.35
C ASN A 230 25.18 0.60 1.96
N MET A 231 24.01 -0.02 1.81
CA MET A 231 22.72 0.46 2.33
C MET A 231 22.23 -0.34 3.55
N LEU A 232 23.00 -1.32 4.03
CA LEU A 232 22.62 -2.14 5.18
C LEU A 232 22.51 -1.32 6.46
N LEU A 233 21.46 -1.58 7.25
CA LEU A 233 21.35 -1.06 8.60
C LEU A 233 22.47 -1.65 9.48
N PRO A 234 23.12 -0.86 10.36
CA PRO A 234 24.22 -1.31 11.22
C PRO A 234 23.89 -2.54 12.08
N THR A 235 22.61 -2.75 12.41
CA THR A 235 22.13 -3.89 13.22
C THR A 235 22.08 -5.22 12.48
N LEU A 236 22.23 -5.24 11.16
CA LEU A 236 22.16 -6.45 10.33
C LEU A 236 23.55 -6.98 9.93
N VAL A 237 24.60 -6.22 10.23
CA VAL A 237 25.99 -6.57 9.88
C VAL A 237 26.61 -7.53 10.90
N SER A 238 26.11 -7.58 12.14
CA SER A 238 26.78 -8.31 13.23
C SER A 238 26.66 -9.83 13.18
N ASN A 239 25.84 -10.39 12.28
CA ASN A 239 25.62 -11.84 12.16
C ASN A 239 25.85 -12.41 10.74
N MET A 240 26.49 -11.64 9.84
CA MET A 240 26.97 -12.18 8.55
C MET A 240 28.36 -12.80 8.68
#